data_AF-A0A920DL17-F1
#
_entry.id   AF-A0A920DL17-F1
#
_cell.length_a   1.000
_cell.length_b   1.000
_cell.length_c   1.000
_cell.angle_alpha   90.00
_cell.angle_beta   90.00
_cell.angle_gamma   90.00
#
_symmetry.space_group_name_H-M   'P 1'
#
loop_
_entity.id
_entity.type
_entity.pdbx_description
1 polymer ?
#
loop_
_entity_poly.entity_id
_entity_poly.type
_entity_poly.pdbx_seq_one_letter_code
_entity_poly.pdbx_strand_id
1 'polypeptide(L)'
;MNILEQIRKELPWLEDKVSYDLTRGKPSSDQLDISQQYLEKINQPYHMDGVDIRNYGLPEGLPSAKALGADIMGTSAEETLALDNSSLSLMQQILSCGYFLGFDKAKLDQNSKFICPVPGYDRHFKLLENFGFEMISIPFADDGPDLKALAQVLEQESMLPA
;
A
#
# COMPACT_ATOMS: atom_id res chain seq x y z
N MET A 1 22.58 -30.27 31.34
CA MET A 1 22.51 -28.97 30.66
C MET A 1 21.04 -28.61 30.61
N ASN A 2 20.66 -27.48 31.21
CA ASN A 2 19.27 -27.01 31.15
C ASN A 2 18.99 -26.29 29.81
N ILE A 3 17.73 -26.03 29.49
CA ILE A 3 17.35 -25.44 28.20
C ILE A 3 17.93 -24.03 27.98
N LEU A 4 18.11 -23.25 29.05
CA LEU A 4 18.71 -21.92 28.98
C LEU A 4 20.21 -21.98 28.66
N GLU A 5 20.92 -22.93 29.27
CA GLU A 5 22.34 -23.20 28.99
C GLU A 5 22.53 -23.69 27.54
N GLN A 6 21.60 -24.50 27.04
CA GLN A 6 21.59 -24.93 25.65
C GLN A 6 21.40 -23.77 24.69
N ILE A 7 20.39 -22.91 24.92
CA ILE A 7 20.11 -21.74 24.09
C ILE A 7 21.30 -20.78 24.06
N ARG A 8 21.93 -20.50 25.21
CA ARG A 8 23.14 -19.65 25.27
C ARG A 8 24.31 -20.25 24.51
N LYS A 9 24.46 -21.58 24.54
CA LYS A 9 25.50 -22.28 23.78
C LYS A 9 25.24 -22.25 22.28
N GLU A 10 23.97 -22.36 21.86
CA GLU A 10 23.58 -22.36 20.44
C GLU A 10 23.52 -20.94 19.83
N LEU A 11 23.22 -19.93 20.64
CA LEU A 11 23.06 -18.54 20.23
C LEU A 11 24.01 -17.61 21.02
N PRO A 12 25.34 -17.78 20.89
CA PRO A 12 26.31 -16.98 21.65
C PRO A 12 26.21 -15.48 21.35
N TRP A 13 25.69 -15.11 20.17
CA TRP A 13 25.47 -13.74 19.73
C TRP A 13 24.39 -12.99 20.53
N LEU A 14 23.54 -13.69 21.30
CA LEU A 14 22.55 -13.02 22.18
C LEU A 14 23.22 -12.21 23.29
N GLU A 15 24.45 -12.56 23.67
CA GLU A 15 25.23 -11.86 24.70
C GLU A 15 26.16 -10.80 24.10
N ASP A 16 26.27 -10.73 22.76
CA ASP A 16 27.09 -9.75 22.07
C ASP A 16 26.45 -8.35 22.13
N LYS A 17 27.27 -7.30 22.17
CA LYS A 17 26.81 -5.90 22.13
C LYS A 17 26.53 -5.39 20.72
N VAL A 18 26.16 -6.28 19.80
CA VAL A 18 25.89 -5.93 18.41
C VAL A 18 24.42 -5.54 18.29
N SER A 19 24.17 -4.38 17.68
CA SER A 19 22.81 -3.90 17.40
C SER A 19 22.37 -4.38 16.01
N TYR A 20 21.26 -5.11 15.95
CA TYR A 20 20.65 -5.56 14.71
C TYR A 20 19.26 -4.92 14.56
N ASP A 21 18.94 -4.49 13.34
CA ASP A 21 17.64 -3.90 13.00
C ASP A 21 16.98 -4.70 11.87
N LEU A 22 15.95 -5.47 12.25
CA LEU A 22 15.13 -6.30 11.35
C LEU A 22 13.79 -5.63 10.99
N THR A 23 13.62 -4.33 11.26
CA THR A 23 12.32 -3.63 11.14
C THR A 23 12.09 -2.95 9.78
N ARG A 24 13.14 -2.82 8.97
CA ARG A 24 13.15 -1.94 7.80
C ARG A 24 12.74 -2.69 6.53
N GLY A 25 11.45 -2.65 6.19
CA GLY A 25 10.91 -3.10 4.89
C GLY A 25 11.23 -2.15 3.73
N LYS A 26 12.50 -1.79 3.53
CA LYS A 26 12.96 -0.91 2.44
C LYS A 26 14.12 -1.54 1.68
N PRO A 27 14.34 -1.18 0.41
CA PRO A 27 15.49 -1.66 -0.35
C PRO A 27 16.82 -1.35 0.35
N SER A 28 17.79 -2.25 0.19
CA SER A 28 19.19 -2.05 0.58
C SER A 28 19.90 -1.07 -0.37
N SER A 29 21.09 -0.57 0.02
CA SER A 29 21.89 0.32 -0.83
C SER A 29 22.19 -0.31 -2.19
N ASP A 30 22.65 -1.55 -2.19
CA ASP A 30 22.98 -2.29 -3.41
C ASP A 30 21.78 -2.41 -4.36
N GLN A 31 20.55 -2.54 -3.83
CA GLN A 31 19.34 -2.55 -4.66
C GLN A 31 19.02 -1.18 -5.25
N LEU A 32 19.31 -0.09 -4.54
CA LEU A 32 19.11 1.28 -5.04
C LEU A 32 20.12 1.62 -6.14
N ASP A 33 21.38 1.15 -5.99
CA ASP A 33 22.46 1.38 -6.95
C ASP A 33 22.12 0.80 -8.34
N ILE A 34 21.37 -0.32 -8.38
CA ILE A 34 20.89 -0.92 -9.63
C ILE A 34 20.08 0.07 -10.46
N SER A 35 19.20 0.86 -9.83
CA SER A 35 18.37 1.84 -10.54
C SER A 35 19.15 3.13 -10.85
N GLN A 36 20.02 3.55 -9.93
CA GLN A 36 20.81 4.77 -10.09
C GLN A 36 21.67 4.76 -11.35
N GLN A 37 22.34 3.64 -11.65
CA GLN A 37 23.21 3.52 -12.83
C GLN A 37 22.49 3.75 -14.18
N TYR A 38 21.16 3.52 -14.22
CA TYR A 38 20.34 3.75 -15.40
C TYR A 38 19.83 5.19 -15.42
N LEU A 39 19.36 5.69 -14.27
CA LEU A 39 18.86 7.06 -14.14
C LEU A 39 19.93 8.10 -14.52
N GLU A 40 21.19 7.88 -14.13
CA GLU A 40 22.31 8.76 -14.48
C GLU A 40 22.57 8.87 -15.99
N LYS A 41 22.13 7.87 -16.77
CA LYS A 41 22.32 7.82 -18.23
C LYS A 41 21.13 8.37 -19.01
N ILE A 42 20.00 8.61 -18.33
CA ILE A 42 18.79 9.13 -18.97
C ILE A 42 18.92 10.65 -19.07
N ASN A 43 18.95 11.17 -20.30
CA ASN A 43 18.78 12.61 -20.50
C ASN A 43 17.30 12.94 -20.26
N GLN A 44 16.99 13.78 -19.28
CA GLN A 44 15.61 14.15 -18.96
C GLN A 44 14.99 14.91 -20.16
N PRO A 45 14.04 14.30 -20.87
CA PRO A 45 13.48 14.94 -22.05
C PRO A 45 12.57 16.09 -21.62
N TYR A 46 12.64 17.23 -22.30
CA TYR A 46 11.65 18.28 -22.11
C TYR A 46 10.35 17.99 -22.86
N HIS A 47 10.39 17.11 -23.86
CA HIS A 47 9.23 16.70 -24.64
C HIS A 47 9.09 15.18 -24.64
N MET A 48 7.90 14.69 -24.32
CA MET A 48 7.55 13.26 -24.33
C MET A 48 6.08 13.12 -24.69
N ASP A 49 5.71 12.06 -25.42
CA ASP A 49 4.33 11.84 -25.90
C ASP A 49 3.71 13.04 -26.64
N GLY A 50 4.55 13.84 -27.30
CA GLY A 50 4.12 15.05 -28.01
C GLY A 50 3.81 16.26 -27.11
N VAL A 51 4.09 16.21 -25.81
CA VAL A 51 3.87 17.31 -24.85
C VAL A 51 5.16 17.83 -24.24
N ASP A 52 5.22 19.14 -23.94
CA ASP A 52 6.30 19.73 -23.14
C ASP A 52 6.04 19.49 -21.65
N ILE A 53 6.78 18.57 -21.03
CA ILE A 53 6.52 18.08 -19.67
C ILE A 53 6.93 19.07 -18.57
N ARG A 54 7.50 20.22 -18.95
CA ARG A 54 7.85 21.30 -18.00
C ARG A 54 6.66 22.22 -17.69
N ASN A 55 5.54 22.02 -18.36
CA ASN A 55 4.34 22.84 -18.23
C ASN A 55 3.14 22.00 -17.77
N TYR A 56 2.05 22.68 -17.39
CA TYR A 56 0.84 22.03 -16.92
C TYR A 56 0.17 21.17 -17.99
N GLY A 57 -0.39 20.03 -17.56
CA GLY A 57 -1.20 19.16 -18.41
C GLY A 57 -1.28 17.74 -17.85
N LEU A 58 -2.11 16.92 -18.48
CA LEU A 58 -2.19 15.46 -18.25
C LEU A 58 -2.37 15.07 -16.77
N PRO A 59 -3.48 15.47 -16.11
CA PRO A 59 -3.72 15.17 -14.70
C PRO A 59 -3.80 13.65 -14.38
N GLU A 60 -4.01 12.82 -15.40
CA GLU A 60 -4.05 11.35 -15.29
C GLU A 60 -2.69 10.68 -15.53
N GLY A 61 -1.67 11.47 -15.88
CA GLY A 61 -0.33 11.00 -16.23
C GLY A 61 -0.07 10.94 -17.73
N LEU A 62 1.21 10.74 -18.06
CA LEU A 62 1.69 10.62 -19.44
C LEU A 62 1.16 9.34 -20.11
N PRO A 63 0.71 9.40 -21.38
CA PRO A 63 0.25 8.22 -22.11
C PRO A 63 1.22 7.03 -22.09
N SER A 64 2.51 7.28 -22.28
CA SER A 64 3.56 6.24 -22.25
C SER A 64 3.71 5.63 -20.85
N ALA A 65 3.60 6.43 -19.79
CA ALA A 65 3.65 5.95 -18.41
C ALA A 65 2.41 5.12 -18.05
N LYS A 66 1.22 5.56 -18.46
CA LYS A 66 -0.03 4.79 -18.31
C LYS A 66 0.07 3.44 -19.03
N ALA A 67 0.57 3.43 -20.27
CA ALA A 67 0.76 2.20 -21.06
C ALA A 67 1.75 1.23 -20.40
N LEU A 68 2.89 1.73 -19.90
CA LEU A 68 3.86 0.91 -19.17
C LEU A 68 3.27 0.33 -17.88
N GLY A 69 2.55 1.14 -17.10
CA GLY A 69 1.88 0.68 -15.88
C GLY A 69 0.84 -0.39 -16.16
N ALA A 70 0.06 -0.24 -17.24
CA ALA A 70 -0.94 -1.23 -17.66
C ALA A 70 -0.30 -2.57 -18.02
N ASP A 71 0.83 -2.55 -18.76
CA ASP A 71 1.57 -3.76 -19.12
C ASP A 71 2.10 -4.49 -17.88
N ILE A 72 2.65 -3.75 -16.91
CA ILE A 72 3.14 -4.32 -15.63
C ILE A 72 2.00 -4.96 -14.83
N MET A 73 0.82 -4.32 -14.79
CA MET A 73 -0.31 -4.75 -13.98
C MET A 73 -1.24 -5.74 -14.69
N GLY A 74 -1.08 -5.95 -16.00
CA GLY A 74 -1.99 -6.75 -16.82
C GLY A 74 -3.37 -6.11 -17.01
N THR A 75 -3.44 -4.77 -17.12
CA THR A 75 -4.67 -3.98 -17.24
C THR A 75 -4.68 -3.14 -18.54
N SER A 76 -5.73 -2.34 -18.76
CA SER A 76 -5.80 -1.38 -19.88
C SER A 76 -5.19 -0.02 -19.52
N ALA A 77 -4.68 0.70 -20.52
CA ALA A 77 -4.13 2.05 -20.33
C ALA A 77 -5.23 3.06 -19.95
N GLU A 78 -6.46 2.81 -20.38
CA GLU A 78 -7.65 3.58 -20.03
C GLU A 78 -7.99 3.48 -18.54
N GLU A 79 -7.72 2.34 -17.90
CA GLU A 79 -7.98 2.09 -16.47
C GLU A 79 -6.77 2.39 -15.57
N THR A 80 -5.64 2.82 -16.15
CA THR A 80 -4.38 3.04 -15.43
C THR A 80 -4.10 4.53 -15.29
N LEU A 81 -3.87 5.02 -14.07
CA LEU A 81 -3.40 6.39 -13.83
C LEU A 81 -1.92 6.38 -13.43
N ALA A 82 -1.12 7.31 -13.96
CA ALA A 82 0.28 7.47 -13.62
C ALA A 82 0.47 8.81 -12.87
N LEU A 83 0.41 8.74 -11.54
CA LEU A 83 0.45 9.90 -10.65
C LEU A 83 1.83 10.02 -9.97
N ASP A 84 1.89 10.79 -8.88
CA ASP A 84 3.12 11.00 -8.10
C ASP A 84 3.67 9.72 -7.44
N ASN A 85 4.80 9.87 -6.74
CA ASN A 85 5.62 8.79 -6.20
C ASN A 85 5.05 8.03 -4.98
N SER A 86 3.79 8.23 -4.61
CA SER A 86 3.21 7.64 -3.40
C SER A 86 1.76 7.19 -3.62
N SER A 87 1.58 5.88 -3.79
CA SER A 87 0.25 5.27 -3.85
C SER A 87 -0.52 5.42 -2.53
N LEU A 88 0.17 5.48 -1.39
CA LEU A 88 -0.46 5.71 -0.08
C LEU A 88 -1.11 7.10 -0.01
N SER A 89 -0.50 8.11 -0.64
CA SER A 89 -1.08 9.46 -0.74
C SER A 89 -2.37 9.43 -1.56
N LEU A 90 -2.40 8.67 -2.66
CA LEU A 90 -3.60 8.48 -3.47
C LEU A 90 -4.72 7.80 -2.66
N MET A 91 -4.40 6.73 -1.91
CA MET A 91 -5.38 6.06 -1.04
C MET A 91 -5.98 7.04 -0.02
N GLN A 92 -5.16 7.88 0.62
CA GLN A 92 -5.61 8.90 1.56
C GLN A 92 -6.50 9.95 0.90
N GLN A 93 -6.18 10.39 -0.33
CA GLN A 93 -7.02 11.31 -1.09
C GLN A 93 -8.38 10.68 -1.44
N ILE A 94 -8.41 9.41 -1.84
CA ILE A 94 -9.68 8.70 -2.13
C ILE A 94 -10.55 8.62 -0.88
N LEU A 95 -9.99 8.25 0.28
CA LEU A 95 -10.73 8.26 1.55
C LEU A 95 -11.23 9.66 1.90
N SER A 96 -10.41 10.70 1.69
CA SER A 96 -10.79 12.09 1.94
C SER A 96 -11.96 12.52 1.04
N CYS A 97 -11.90 12.22 -0.25
CA CYS A 97 -12.99 12.48 -1.18
C CYS A 97 -14.26 11.75 -0.75
N GLY A 98 -14.17 10.45 -0.42
CA GLY A 98 -15.29 9.66 0.07
C GLY A 98 -15.94 10.24 1.33
N TYR A 99 -15.14 10.80 2.25
CA TYR A 99 -15.61 11.38 3.50
C TYR A 99 -16.21 12.78 3.33
N PHE A 100 -15.49 13.68 2.67
CA PHE A 100 -15.91 15.08 2.56
C PHE A 100 -16.93 15.32 1.43
N LEU A 101 -16.69 14.71 0.26
CA LEU A 101 -17.49 14.93 -0.94
C LEU A 101 -18.53 13.81 -1.15
N GLY A 102 -18.19 12.59 -0.75
CA GLY A 102 -18.94 11.39 -1.12
C GLY A 102 -18.59 10.90 -2.53
N PHE A 103 -18.95 9.65 -2.79
CA PHE A 103 -18.98 9.03 -4.11
C PHE A 103 -20.43 9.04 -4.65
N ASP A 104 -20.63 8.64 -5.90
CA ASP A 104 -21.95 8.64 -6.57
C ASP A 104 -23.04 7.91 -5.77
N LYS A 105 -22.70 6.76 -5.17
CA LYS A 105 -23.66 5.87 -4.47
C LYS A 105 -23.38 5.66 -3.00
N ALA A 106 -22.35 6.30 -2.45
CA ALA A 106 -21.92 6.07 -1.07
C ALA A 106 -21.19 7.30 -0.54
N LYS A 107 -21.36 7.62 0.74
CA LYS A 107 -20.57 8.64 1.43
C LYS A 107 -19.98 8.02 2.69
N LEU A 108 -18.70 8.24 2.91
CA LEU A 108 -18.05 7.82 4.16
C LEU A 108 -18.33 8.87 5.24
N ASP A 109 -18.45 8.39 6.47
CA ASP A 109 -18.67 9.20 7.66
C ASP A 109 -18.11 8.49 8.90
N GLN A 110 -18.30 9.06 10.09
CA GLN A 110 -17.76 8.49 11.34
C GLN A 110 -18.31 7.11 11.69
N ASN A 111 -19.47 6.72 11.14
CA ASN A 111 -20.09 5.43 11.39
C ASN A 111 -19.66 4.37 10.35
N SER A 112 -18.89 4.78 9.34
CA SER A 112 -18.40 3.87 8.31
C SER A 112 -17.40 2.87 8.90
N LYS A 113 -17.57 1.60 8.50
CA LYS A 113 -16.75 0.49 8.95
C LYS A 113 -15.94 -0.10 7.79
N PHE A 114 -14.73 -0.56 8.08
CA PHE A 114 -13.81 -1.13 7.09
C PHE A 114 -13.37 -2.54 7.48
N ILE A 115 -13.55 -3.48 6.57
CA ILE A 115 -13.03 -4.84 6.73
C ILE A 115 -11.52 -4.85 6.48
N CYS A 116 -10.77 -5.38 7.44
CA CYS A 116 -9.32 -5.34 7.49
C CYS A 116 -8.76 -6.77 7.62
N PRO A 117 -8.26 -7.38 6.54
CA PRO A 117 -7.55 -8.64 6.63
C PRO A 117 -6.29 -8.55 7.50
N VAL A 118 -6.08 -9.51 8.41
CA VAL A 118 -4.95 -9.55 9.35
C VAL A 118 -4.23 -10.92 9.34
N PRO A 119 -2.89 -10.95 9.49
CA PRO A 119 -1.95 -9.81 9.58
C PRO A 119 -1.94 -8.95 8.30
N GLY A 120 -1.75 -7.64 8.44
CA GLY A 120 -1.85 -6.70 7.32
C GLY A 120 -0.90 -5.51 7.42
N TYR A 121 -1.16 -4.47 6.62
CA TYR A 121 -0.26 -3.32 6.50
C TYR A 121 -0.63 -2.19 7.47
N ASP A 122 0.28 -1.89 8.40
CA ASP A 122 0.12 -0.88 9.45
C ASP A 122 -0.28 0.51 8.92
N ARG A 123 0.25 0.93 7.76
CA ARG A 123 -0.09 2.23 7.18
C ARG A 123 -1.52 2.30 6.65
N HIS A 124 -2.10 1.19 6.18
CA HIS A 124 -3.52 1.16 5.83
C HIS A 124 -4.37 1.35 7.08
N PHE A 125 -4.06 0.61 8.15
CA PHE A 125 -4.77 0.73 9.42
C PHE A 125 -4.64 2.14 10.01
N LYS A 126 -3.45 2.75 9.92
CA LYS A 126 -3.23 4.11 10.40
C LYS A 126 -4.03 5.14 9.63
N LEU A 127 -4.19 4.97 8.31
CA LEU A 127 -5.06 5.83 7.52
C LEU A 127 -6.50 5.75 8.03
N LEU A 128 -7.06 4.54 8.18
CA LEU A 128 -8.43 4.35 8.64
C LEU A 128 -8.64 4.90 10.06
N GLU A 129 -7.70 4.64 10.98
CA GLU A 129 -7.71 5.17 12.34
C GLU A 129 -7.74 6.71 12.36
N ASN A 130 -6.98 7.38 11.49
CA ASN A 130 -6.95 8.85 11.43
C ASN A 130 -8.30 9.47 11.03
N PHE A 131 -9.13 8.74 10.28
CA PHE A 131 -10.50 9.16 9.96
C PHE A 131 -11.51 8.77 11.05
N GLY A 132 -11.10 7.97 12.04
CA GLY A 132 -11.98 7.47 13.11
C GLY A 132 -12.88 6.32 12.68
N PHE A 133 -12.58 5.65 11.55
CA PHE A 133 -13.39 4.53 11.09
C PHE A 133 -13.23 3.30 11.99
N GLU A 134 -14.32 2.57 12.17
CA GLU A 134 -14.28 1.25 12.82
C GLU A 134 -13.60 0.24 11.88
N MET A 135 -12.66 -0.55 12.40
CA MET A 135 -11.96 -1.59 11.64
C MET A 135 -12.41 -2.98 12.10
N ILE A 136 -13.04 -3.74 11.21
CA ILE A 136 -13.48 -5.12 11.46
C ILE A 136 -12.41 -6.07 10.93
N SER A 137 -11.75 -6.79 11.83
CA SER A 137 -10.66 -7.69 11.43
C SER A 137 -11.19 -9.02 10.88
N ILE A 138 -10.61 -9.51 9.80
CA ILE A 138 -10.82 -10.88 9.29
C ILE A 138 -9.46 -11.58 9.12
N PRO A 139 -9.36 -12.90 9.33
CA PRO A 139 -8.09 -13.60 9.18
C PRO A 139 -7.67 -13.73 7.72
N PHE A 140 -6.35 -13.76 7.48
CA PHE A 140 -5.78 -14.30 6.25
C PHE A 140 -5.71 -15.83 6.33
N ALA A 141 -6.21 -16.51 5.31
CA ALA A 141 -5.96 -17.91 5.00
C ALA A 141 -4.73 -18.04 4.10
N ASP A 142 -4.34 -19.29 3.80
CA ASP A 142 -3.14 -19.58 2.98
C ASP A 142 -3.23 -19.01 1.55
N ASP A 143 -4.44 -18.75 1.03
CA ASP A 143 -4.72 -18.30 -0.33
C ASP A 143 -5.28 -16.87 -0.43
N GLY A 144 -5.42 -16.15 0.69
CA GLY A 144 -6.05 -14.82 0.69
C GLY A 144 -6.80 -14.50 1.98
N PRO A 145 -7.53 -13.38 2.04
CA PRO A 145 -8.49 -13.12 3.11
C PRO A 145 -9.52 -14.25 3.22
N ASP A 146 -9.86 -14.68 4.44
CA ASP A 146 -10.85 -15.73 4.67
C ASP A 146 -12.24 -15.28 4.19
N LEU A 147 -12.66 -15.84 3.05
CA LEU A 147 -13.94 -15.50 2.41
C LEU A 147 -15.16 -15.97 3.22
N LYS A 148 -15.03 -17.00 4.07
CA LYS A 148 -16.12 -17.43 4.95
C LYS A 148 -16.30 -16.45 6.10
N ALA A 149 -15.20 -16.01 6.72
CA ALA A 149 -15.23 -14.97 7.73
C ALA A 149 -15.77 -13.65 7.16
N LEU A 150 -15.33 -13.28 5.95
CA LEU A 150 -15.83 -12.12 5.22
C LEU A 150 -17.35 -12.18 5.01
N ALA A 151 -17.87 -13.31 4.50
CA ALA A 151 -19.31 -13.48 4.28
C ALA A 151 -20.11 -13.35 5.58
N GLN A 152 -19.63 -13.95 6.68
CA GLN A 152 -20.27 -13.84 7.99
C GLN A 152 -20.31 -12.39 8.49
N VAL A 153 -19.22 -11.65 8.35
CA VAL A 153 -19.16 -10.22 8.73
C VAL A 153 -20.15 -9.40 7.88
N LEU A 154 -20.18 -9.62 6.56
CA LEU A 154 -21.10 -8.90 5.68
C LEU A 154 -22.57 -9.19 6.01
N GLU A 155 -22.92 -10.44 6.31
CA GLU A 155 -24.27 -10.81 6.75
C GLU A 155 -24.65 -10.11 8.07
N GLN A 156 -23.76 -10.13 9.07
CA GLN A 156 -23.99 -9.48 10.36
C GLN A 156 -24.17 -7.97 10.23
N GLU A 157 -23.33 -7.31 9.44
CA GLU A 157 -23.40 -5.86 9.24
C GLU A 157 -24.59 -5.44 8.36
N SER A 158 -25.01 -6.27 7.39
CA SER A 158 -26.20 -5.99 6.56
C SER A 158 -27.52 -6.05 7.33
N MET A 159 -27.55 -6.76 8.46
CA MET A 159 -28.73 -6.93 9.31
C MET A 159 -28.83 -5.84 10.39
N LEU A 160 -27.81 -5.01 10.56
CA LEU A 160 -27.83 -3.90 11.51
C LEU A 160 -28.52 -2.68 10.85
N PRO A 161 -29.47 -2.02 11.55
CA PRO A 161 -30.05 -0.78 11.04
C PRO A 161 -28.98 0.32 10.94
N ALA A 162 -29.02 1.07 9.83
CA ALA A 162 -28.13 2.21 9.56
C ALA A 162 -28.31 3.36 10.56
#